data_AF-A0A0E3UH99-F1
#
_entry.id   AF-A0A0E3UH99-F1
#
_cell.length_a   1.000
_cell.length_b   1.000
_cell.length_c   1.000
_cell.angle_alpha   90.00
_cell.angle_beta   90.00
_cell.angle_gamma   90.00
#
_symmetry.space_group_name_H-M   'P 1'
#
loop_
_entity.id
_entity.type
_entity.pdbx_description
1 polymer ?
#
loop_
_entity_poly.entity_id
_entity_poly.type
_entity_poly.pdbx_seq_one_letter_code
_entity_poly.pdbx_strand_id
1 'polypeptide(L)'
;MLPASRMEHQTQLFSAVTVHSAPSLPEAPGASVSLTIEIAAFWGLPLDKSVQITLIDHTLTSTVGLLQLARLPDLPFHAHTPLALRIGSDRFTSNQIVAWSVMD
;
A
#
# COMPACT_ATOMS: atom_id res chain seq x y z
N MET A 1 -75.00 9.95 17.85
CA MET A 1 -74.33 9.57 16.58
C MET A 1 -72.84 9.44 16.84
N LEU A 2 -72.30 8.23 16.65
CA LEU A 2 -70.88 7.92 16.32
C LEU A 2 -70.58 8.40 14.88
N PRO A 3 -69.34 8.31 14.32
CA PRO A 3 -67.99 8.09 14.87
C PRO A 3 -66.89 9.00 14.22
N ALA A 4 -65.61 8.80 14.60
CA ALA A 4 -64.44 8.58 13.70
C ALA A 4 -63.15 8.86 14.49
N SER A 5 -62.38 7.83 14.89
CA SER A 5 -61.26 7.27 14.10
C SER A 5 -60.06 8.22 14.05
N ARG A 6 -59.02 7.95 14.85
CA ARG A 6 -57.84 7.13 14.49
C ARG A 6 -56.91 7.85 13.52
N MET A 7 -55.69 8.15 13.99
CA MET A 7 -54.41 8.19 13.24
C MET A 7 -53.36 8.85 14.18
N GLU A 8 -52.56 8.12 14.95
CA GLU A 8 -51.35 7.38 14.52
C GLU A 8 -50.44 8.20 13.61
N HIS A 9 -49.79 9.24 14.14
CA HIS A 9 -48.58 9.80 13.49
C HIS A 9 -47.41 9.64 14.45
N GLN A 10 -46.94 8.39 14.44
CA GLN A 10 -45.60 7.91 14.72
C GLN A 10 -44.56 8.86 14.10
N THR A 11 -44.08 9.84 14.86
CA THR A 11 -42.88 10.60 14.46
C THR A 11 -41.68 9.67 14.58
N GLN A 12 -41.28 9.16 13.42
CA GLN A 12 -40.16 8.27 13.20
C GLN A 12 -38.89 8.90 13.78
N LEU A 13 -38.31 8.24 14.78
CA LEU A 13 -36.93 8.46 15.17
C LEU A 13 -36.06 7.97 14.00
N PHE A 14 -35.58 8.91 13.18
CA PHE A 14 -34.47 8.66 12.26
C PHE A 14 -33.21 8.43 13.10
N SER A 15 -32.97 7.20 13.53
CA SER A 15 -31.65 6.78 13.96
C SER A 15 -30.78 6.73 12.71
N ALA A 16 -29.95 7.75 12.53
CA ALA A 16 -28.93 7.80 11.50
C ALA A 16 -28.03 6.56 11.64
N VAL A 17 -28.19 5.61 10.72
CA VAL A 17 -27.24 4.53 10.48
C VAL A 17 -26.15 5.06 9.57
N THR A 18 -25.06 5.58 10.12
CA THR A 18 -23.80 5.83 9.42
C THR A 18 -22.77 6.09 10.53
N VAL A 19 -21.67 5.37 10.72
CA VAL A 19 -20.87 4.48 9.89
C VAL A 19 -20.15 3.55 10.88
N HIS A 20 -19.91 2.30 10.48
CA HIS A 20 -18.84 1.50 11.07
C HIS A 20 -17.51 2.25 10.82
N SER A 21 -17.12 3.14 11.73
CA SER A 21 -15.73 3.53 11.83
C SER A 21 -15.03 2.31 12.44
N ALA A 22 -14.40 1.51 11.58
CA ALA A 22 -13.43 0.53 12.02
C ALA A 22 -12.50 1.23 13.03
N PRO A 23 -12.09 0.56 14.13
CA PRO A 23 -11.14 1.18 15.05
C PRO A 23 -9.88 1.48 14.24
N SER A 24 -9.61 2.76 14.00
CA SER A 24 -8.32 3.23 13.51
C SER A 24 -7.31 2.92 14.61
N LEU A 25 -6.82 1.67 14.60
CA LEU A 25 -5.65 1.28 15.38
C LEU A 25 -4.58 2.32 15.04
N PRO A 26 -3.93 2.96 16.03
CA PRO A 26 -2.79 3.79 15.73
C PRO A 26 -1.77 2.87 15.05
N GLU A 27 -1.58 3.04 13.74
CA GLU A 27 -0.53 2.36 13.00
C GLU A 27 0.77 2.82 13.65
N ALA A 28 1.28 2.01 14.57
CA ALA A 28 2.45 2.36 15.35
C ALA A 28 3.58 2.64 14.35
N PRO A 29 4.31 3.77 14.45
CA PRO A 29 5.30 4.19 13.46
C PRO A 29 6.51 3.24 13.26
N GLY A 30 6.47 2.02 13.79
CA GLY A 30 7.44 0.94 13.56
C GLY A 30 6.90 -0.30 12.83
N ALA A 31 5.59 -0.45 12.65
CA ALA A 31 5.02 -1.63 11.98
C ALA A 31 5.35 -1.64 10.47
N SER A 32 5.21 -0.48 9.82
CA SER A 32 5.48 -0.30 8.39
C SER A 32 6.97 -0.39 8.06
N VAL A 33 7.84 0.01 9.02
CA VAL A 33 9.30 -0.13 8.92
C VAL A 33 9.72 -1.60 9.00
N SER A 34 9.16 -2.37 9.94
CA SER A 34 9.43 -3.82 10.03
C SER A 34 9.04 -4.54 8.74
N LEU A 35 7.85 -4.26 8.20
CA LEU A 35 7.37 -4.92 6.99
C LEU A 35 8.22 -4.57 5.76
N THR A 36 8.70 -3.33 5.65
CA THR A 36 9.62 -2.95 4.57
C THR A 36 10.96 -3.67 4.67
N ILE A 37 11.49 -3.84 5.88
CA ILE A 37 12.73 -4.60 6.12
C ILE A 37 12.54 -6.08 5.75
N GLU A 38 11.40 -6.68 6.10
CA GLU A 38 11.09 -8.07 5.74
C GLU A 38 10.96 -8.24 4.22
N ILE A 39 10.28 -7.32 3.52
CA ILE A 39 10.19 -7.33 2.06
C ILE A 39 11.58 -7.15 1.43
N ALA A 40 12.38 -6.21 1.93
CA ALA A 40 13.75 -5.97 1.46
C ALA A 40 14.60 -7.24 1.57
N ALA A 41 14.52 -7.92 2.72
CA ALA A 41 15.22 -9.18 2.96
C ALA A 41 14.72 -10.31 2.04
N PHE A 42 13.40 -10.44 1.84
CA PHE A 42 12.81 -11.50 1.04
C PHE A 42 13.17 -11.39 -0.45
N TRP A 43 13.17 -10.18 -1.01
CA TRP A 43 13.56 -9.95 -2.42
C TRP A 43 15.06 -9.67 -2.59
N GLY A 44 15.84 -9.56 -1.51
CA GLY A 44 17.27 -9.23 -1.57
C GLY A 44 17.55 -7.83 -2.14
N LEU A 45 16.65 -6.88 -1.87
CA LEU A 45 16.72 -5.52 -2.43
C LEU A 45 16.95 -4.48 -1.34
N PRO A 46 17.79 -3.46 -1.57
CA PRO A 46 18.06 -2.39 -0.62
C PRO A 46 16.93 -1.33 -0.62
N LEU A 47 15.73 -1.72 -0.19
CA LEU A 47 14.62 -0.77 -0.05
C LEU A 47 14.96 0.34 0.96
N ASP A 48 14.40 1.53 0.73
CA ASP A 48 14.64 2.75 1.50
C ASP A 48 16.11 3.22 1.52
N LYS A 49 16.90 2.80 0.53
CA LYS A 49 18.29 3.26 0.32
C LYS A 49 18.45 3.99 -1.01
N SER A 50 19.38 4.94 -1.05
CA SER A 50 19.85 5.52 -2.30
C SER A 50 20.63 4.48 -3.09
N VAL A 51 20.23 4.25 -4.32
CA VAL A 51 20.83 3.26 -5.20
C VAL A 51 20.96 3.77 -6.62
N GLN A 52 21.91 3.20 -7.34
CA GLN A 52 21.90 3.16 -8.79
C GLN A 52 21.35 1.80 -9.22
N ILE A 53 20.34 1.79 -10.10
CA ILE A 53 19.78 0.57 -10.70
C ILE A 53 19.98 0.57 -12.21
N THR A 54 20.29 -0.60 -12.75
CA THR A 54 20.27 -0.88 -14.18
C THR A 54 19.02 -1.71 -14.48
N LEU A 55 18.25 -1.26 -15.46
CA LEU A 55 16.98 -1.88 -15.84
C LEU A 55 17.06 -2.53 -17.22
N ILE A 56 16.37 -3.65 -17.37
CA ILE A 56 16.05 -4.28 -18.66
C ILE A 56 14.58 -4.07 -18.97
N ASP A 57 14.24 -4.03 -20.26
CA ASP A 57 12.85 -3.95 -20.73
C ASP A 57 12.09 -2.74 -20.11
N HIS A 58 12.80 -1.62 -19.94
CA HIS A 58 12.26 -0.39 -19.39
C HIS A 58 12.78 0.81 -20.20
N THR A 59 11.99 1.87 -20.28
CA THR A 59 12.33 3.09 -21.04
C THR A 59 13.63 3.73 -20.56
N LEU A 60 13.88 3.65 -19.26
CA LEU A 60 15.14 4.03 -18.64
C LEU A 60 16.03 2.81 -18.50
N THR A 61 17.24 2.86 -19.06
CA THR A 61 18.25 1.80 -18.94
C THR A 61 18.99 1.84 -17.60
N SER A 62 19.07 3.01 -16.97
CA SER A 62 19.63 3.20 -15.63
C SER A 62 18.94 4.38 -14.95
N THR A 63 18.74 4.29 -13.64
CA THR A 63 18.27 5.42 -12.82
C THR A 63 18.89 5.40 -11.43
N VAL A 64 18.92 6.56 -10.77
CA VAL A 64 19.57 6.79 -9.48
C VAL A 64 18.58 7.48 -8.54
N GLY A 65 18.49 7.00 -7.31
CA GLY A 65 17.74 7.66 -6.25
C GLY A 65 17.28 6.69 -5.16
N LEU A 66 16.33 7.14 -4.34
CA LEU A 66 15.79 6.35 -3.24
C LEU A 66 14.89 5.22 -3.77
N LEU A 67 15.28 3.97 -3.56
CA LEU A 67 14.49 2.80 -3.95
C LEU A 67 13.34 2.60 -2.98
N GLN A 68 12.10 2.69 -3.47
CA GLN A 68 10.91 2.54 -2.65
C GLN A 68 9.95 1.51 -3.24
N LEU A 69 9.06 1.01 -2.39
CA LEU A 69 7.90 0.23 -2.82
C LEU A 69 6.92 1.15 -3.53
N ALA A 70 6.56 0.81 -4.76
CA ALA A 70 5.45 1.46 -5.45
C ALA A 70 4.10 0.91 -4.96
N ARG A 71 4.07 -0.36 -4.55
CA ARG A 71 2.91 -1.05 -3.98
C ARG A 71 3.39 -2.14 -3.02
N LEU A 72 2.65 -2.37 -1.93
CA LEU A 72 2.88 -3.51 -1.05
C LEU A 72 2.59 -4.82 -1.79
N PRO A 73 3.44 -5.84 -1.67
CA PRO A 73 3.14 -7.18 -2.18
C PRO A 73 1.99 -7.79 -1.37
N ASP A 74 1.20 -8.63 -2.03
CA ASP A 74 0.16 -9.41 -1.36
C ASP A 74 0.79 -10.45 -0.43
N LEU A 75 0.09 -10.75 0.68
CA LEU A 75 0.49 -11.78 1.64
C LEU A 75 -0.23 -13.10 1.34
N PRO A 76 0.44 -14.26 1.49
CA PRO A 76 1.86 -14.42 1.87
C PRO A 76 2.81 -13.98 0.75
N PHE A 77 4.07 -13.65 1.09
CA PHE A 77 5.07 -13.31 0.07
C PHE A 77 5.33 -14.50 -0.87
N HIS A 78 5.41 -14.22 -2.16
CA HIS A 78 5.70 -15.21 -3.20
C HIS A 78 6.94 -14.80 -3.97
N ALA A 79 7.99 -15.63 -3.97
CA ALA A 79 9.26 -15.32 -4.64
C ALA A 79 9.14 -15.12 -6.16
N HIS A 80 8.13 -15.72 -6.78
CA HIS A 80 7.87 -15.58 -8.21
C HIS A 80 7.07 -14.32 -8.57
N THR A 81 6.54 -13.62 -7.57
CA THR A 81 5.78 -12.39 -7.82
C THR A 81 6.76 -11.21 -7.90
N PRO A 82 6.80 -10.50 -9.04
CA PRO A 82 7.64 -9.32 -9.16
C PRO A 82 7.19 -8.23 -8.18
N LEU A 83 8.14 -7.66 -7.45
CA LEU A 83 7.90 -6.58 -6.51
C LEU A 83 7.74 -5.27 -7.28
N ALA A 84 6.68 -4.52 -7.01
CA ALA A 84 6.45 -3.22 -7.63
C ALA A 84 7.29 -2.15 -6.93
N LEU A 85 8.21 -1.55 -7.67
CA LEU A 85 9.25 -0.64 -7.17
C LEU A 85 9.18 0.71 -7.88
N ARG A 86 9.77 1.72 -7.25
CA ARG A 86 9.96 3.04 -7.84
C ARG A 86 11.21 3.73 -7.36
N ILE A 87 11.69 4.65 -8.18
CA ILE A 87 12.63 5.71 -7.80
C ILE A 87 12.01 7.03 -8.26
N GLY A 88 11.66 7.91 -7.32
CA GLY A 88 10.89 9.11 -7.63
C GLY A 88 9.56 8.78 -8.32
N SER A 89 9.40 9.26 -9.56
CA SER A 89 8.21 9.01 -10.39
C SER A 89 8.32 7.77 -11.28
N ASP A 90 9.53 7.21 -11.44
CA ASP A 90 9.78 6.07 -12.32
C ASP A 90 9.38 4.78 -11.62
N ARG A 91 8.53 3.99 -12.28
CA ARG A 91 7.99 2.73 -11.75
C ARG A 91 8.50 1.55 -12.57
N PHE A 92 8.96 0.52 -11.89
CA PHE A 92 9.48 -0.71 -12.49
C PHE A 92 9.23 -1.88 -11.54
N THR A 93 9.59 -3.08 -11.96
CA THR A 93 9.48 -4.29 -11.14
C THR A 93 10.83 -4.86 -10.78
N SER A 94 10.90 -5.65 -9.71
CA SER A 94 12.15 -6.34 -9.32
C SER A 94 12.73 -7.21 -10.43
N ASN A 95 11.89 -7.82 -11.27
CA ASN A 95 12.34 -8.65 -12.40
C ASN A 95 12.99 -7.86 -13.53
N GLN A 96 12.75 -6.54 -13.59
CA GLN A 96 13.41 -5.64 -14.54
C GLN A 96 14.78 -5.18 -14.04
N ILE A 97 15.15 -5.42 -12.77
CA ILE A 97 16.45 -5.02 -12.25
C ILE A 97 17.51 -6.03 -12.66
N VAL A 98 18.48 -5.59 -13.46
CA VAL A 98 19.64 -6.40 -13.87
C VAL A 98 20.75 -6.35 -12.83
N ALA A 99 21.00 -5.14 -12.32
CA ALA A 99 22.04 -4.87 -11.35
C ALA A 99 21.66 -3.65 -10.51
N TRP A 100 22.17 -3.60 -9.28
CA TRP A 100 22.04 -2.45 -8.41
C TRP A 100 23.30 -2.24 -7.59
N SER A 101 23.50 -1.01 -7.12
CA SER A 101 24.57 -0.65 -6.19
C SER A 101 24.07 0.41 -5.22
N VAL A 102 24.33 0.22 -3.93
CA VAL A 102 24.01 1.22 -2.91
C VAL A 102 24.98 2.38 -3.03
N MET A 103 24.44 3.59 -3.00
CA MET A 103 25.21 4.82 -3.00
C MET A 103 25.28 5.32 -1.55
N ASP A 104 26.50 5.31 -1.00
CA ASP A 104 26.83 5.85 0.33
C ASP A 104 26.84 7.39 0.30
#